data_AF-A0A4U9WQH4-F1
#
_entry.id   AF-A0A4U9WQH4-F1
#
_cell.length_a   1.000
_cell.length_b   1.000
_cell.length_c   1.000
_cell.angle_alpha   90.00
_cell.angle_beta   90.00
_cell.angle_gamma   90.00
#
_symmetry.space_group_name_H-M   'P 1'
#
loop_
_entity.id
_entity.type
_entity.pdbx_description
1 polymer ?
#
loop_
_entity_poly.entity_id
_entity_poly.type
_entity_poly.pdbx_seq_one_letter_code
_entity_poly.pdbx_strand_id
1 'polypeptide(L)'
;MPIIMVTAKGEEVDRIVGLEIGADDYIPKPFNPRELLARIRAVLRRQANELPGAPSQEEAVIAFGKFKLNLGTREMFREDEPMPLTSGEFAVLKALVRPPT
;
A
#
# COMPACT_ATOMS: atom_id res chain seq x y z
N MET A 1 -0.18 -1.32 13.47
CA MET A 1 -0.90 -0.03 13.54
C MET A 1 0.16 1.04 13.39
N PRO A 2 0.09 1.92 12.38
CA PRO A 2 1.21 2.79 12.05
C PRO A 2 1.42 3.91 13.08
N ILE A 3 2.68 4.21 13.39
CA ILE A 3 3.11 5.23 14.35
C ILE A 3 3.97 6.27 13.65
N ILE A 4 3.53 7.53 13.70
CA ILE A 4 4.33 8.69 13.25
C ILE A 4 4.70 9.50 14.47
N MET A 5 6.00 9.64 14.74
CA MET A 5 6.49 10.42 15.88
C MET A 5 6.62 11.90 15.51
N VAL A 6 6.07 12.77 16.36
CA VAL A 6 6.12 14.23 16.23
C VAL A 6 6.83 14.81 17.44
N THR A 7 7.94 15.53 17.24
CA THR A 7 8.74 16.05 18.37
C THR A 7 9.20 17.48 18.17
N ALA A 8 9.55 18.17 19.26
CA ALA A 8 10.16 19.50 19.24
C ALA A 8 11.71 19.45 19.19
N LYS A 9 12.32 18.28 19.40
CA LYS A 9 13.77 18.11 19.30
C LYS A 9 14.12 17.67 17.88
N GLY A 10 14.74 18.55 17.11
CA GLY A 10 15.07 18.34 15.71
C GLY A 10 16.46 17.74 15.47
N GLU A 11 17.09 17.14 16.49
CA GLU A 11 18.42 16.55 16.34
C GLU A 11 18.34 15.23 15.56
N GLU A 12 19.29 15.02 14.64
CA GLU A 12 19.37 13.85 13.78
C GLU A 12 19.37 12.53 14.57
N VAL A 13 19.95 12.56 15.77
CA VAL A 13 19.99 11.45 16.72
C VAL A 13 18.59 11.02 17.15
N ASP A 14 17.70 11.96 17.46
CA ASP A 14 16.35 11.65 17.92
C ASP A 14 15.51 11.01 16.79
N ARG A 15 15.78 11.36 15.52
CA ARG A 15 15.15 10.77 14.35
C ARG A 15 15.59 9.32 14.15
N ILE A 16 16.89 9.05 14.27
CA ILE A 16 17.45 7.70 14.14
C ILE A 16 16.89 6.79 15.23
N VAL A 17 16.94 7.25 16.49
CA VAL A 17 16.42 6.50 17.64
C VAL A 17 14.91 6.25 17.51
N GLY A 18 14.13 7.24 17.06
CA GLY A 18 12.68 7.07 16.86
C GLY A 18 12.34 6.00 15.83
N LEU A 19 13.11 5.92 14.73
CA LEU A 19 12.95 4.88 13.72
C LEU A 19 13.39 3.50 14.24
N GLU A 20 14.49 3.43 15.00
CA GLU A 20 14.98 2.18 15.61
C GLU A 20 14.02 1.60 16.67
N ILE A 21 13.28 2.45 17.39
CA ILE A 21 12.27 2.03 18.38
C ILE A 21 10.97 1.55 17.71
N GLY A 22 10.85 1.67 16.39
CA GLY A 22 9.73 1.13 15.61
C GLY A 22 8.69 2.16 15.18
N ALA A 23 9.05 3.44 15.06
CA ALA A 23 8.22 4.40 14.34
C ALA A 23 8.26 4.11 12.83
N ASP A 24 7.12 4.23 12.15
CA ASP A 24 7.03 4.13 10.70
C ASP A 24 7.51 5.42 10.01
N ASP A 25 7.41 6.57 10.70
CA ASP A 25 7.96 7.85 10.26
C ASP A 25 8.20 8.80 11.45
N TYR A 26 8.97 9.85 11.21
CA TYR A 26 9.39 10.84 12.20
C TYR A 26 9.38 12.25 11.60
N ILE A 27 8.77 13.20 12.30
CA ILE A 27 8.67 14.61 11.86
C ILE A 27 8.99 15.61 12.99
N PRO A 28 9.97 16.52 12.80
CA PRO A 28 10.28 17.55 13.79
C PRO A 28 9.34 18.77 13.67
N LYS A 29 9.12 19.47 14.78
CA LYS A 29 8.41 20.76 14.86
C LYS A 29 9.39 21.93 14.69
N PRO A 30 8.99 23.04 14.04
CA PRO A 30 7.69 23.24 13.39
C PRO A 30 7.62 22.52 12.04
N PHE A 31 6.47 21.93 11.72
CA PHE A 31 6.23 21.28 10.43
C PHE A 31 5.04 21.91 9.71
N ASN A 32 5.02 21.73 8.38
CA ASN A 32 3.87 22.13 7.58
C ASN A 32 2.75 21.07 7.72
N PRO A 33 1.48 21.44 7.98
CA PRO A 33 0.37 20.48 8.02
C PRO A 33 0.24 19.63 6.75
N ARG A 34 0.60 20.16 5.58
CA ARG A 34 0.60 19.41 4.30
C ARG A 34 1.69 18.34 4.26
N GLU A 35 2.84 18.57 4.91
CA GLU A 35 3.91 17.60 5.02
C GLU A 35 3.47 16.40 5.87
N LEU A 36 2.86 16.66 7.02
CA LEU A 36 2.31 15.62 7.88
C LEU A 36 1.27 14.77 7.12
N LEU A 37 0.37 15.43 6.38
CA LEU A 37 -0.63 14.74 5.58
C LEU A 37 -0.01 13.85 4.49
N ALA A 38 1.05 14.33 3.82
CA ALA A 38 1.75 13.55 2.81
C ALA A 38 2.44 12.31 3.42
N ARG A 39 3.04 12.45 4.61
CA ARG A 39 3.70 11.36 5.34
C ARG A 39 2.70 10.30 5.84
N ILE A 40 1.57 10.73 6.40
CA ILE A 40 0.46 9.82 6.76
C ILE A 40 0.04 8.99 5.55
N ARG A 41 -0.18 9.63 4.40
CA ARG A 41 -0.55 8.92 3.16
C ARG A 41 0.52 7.93 2.71
N ALA A 42 1.80 8.29 2.84
CA ALA A 42 2.91 7.42 2.47
C ALA A 42 2.98 6.16 3.36
N VAL A 43 2.84 6.31 4.68
CA VAL A 43 2.84 5.19 5.65
C VAL A 43 1.65 4.26 5.41
N LEU A 44 0.44 4.82 5.22
CA LEU A 44 -0.76 4.03 4.95
C LEU A 44 -0.68 3.26 3.62
N ARG A 45 -0.09 3.88 2.58
CA ARG A 45 0.14 3.18 1.29
C ARG A 45 1.13 2.03 1.43
N ARG A 46 2.14 2.16 2.30
CA ARG A 46 3.11 1.09 2.57
C ARG A 46 2.43 -0.12 3.22
N GLN A 47 1.53 0.09 4.18
CA GLN A 47 0.69 -1.00 4.73
C GLN A 47 -0.23 -1.65 3.68
N ALA A 48 -0.83 -0.87 2.79
CA ALA A 48 -1.71 -1.41 1.75
C ALA A 48 -0.97 -2.28 0.71
N ASN A 49 0.33 -2.05 0.52
CA ASN A 49 1.19 -2.91 -0.30
C ASN A 49 1.63 -4.19 0.43
N GLU A 50 1.70 -4.18 1.76
CA GLU A 50 2.04 -5.35 2.57
C GLU A 50 0.87 -6.30 2.80
N LEU A 51 -0.39 -5.83 2.73
CA LEU A 51 -1.56 -6.70 2.83
C LEU A 51 -1.80 -7.47 1.52
N PRO A 52 -1.58 -8.80 1.50
CA PRO A 52 -1.89 -9.61 0.33
C PRO A 52 -3.40 -9.51 0.06
N GLY A 53 -3.74 -8.99 -1.11
CA GLY A 53 -5.12 -8.95 -1.58
C GLY A 53 -5.88 -7.63 -1.42
N ALA A 54 -5.35 -6.55 -0.84
CA ALA A 54 -6.04 -5.24 -0.84
C ALA A 54 -6.38 -4.77 -2.28
N PRO A 55 -7.51 -4.07 -2.54
CA PRO A 55 -7.81 -3.55 -3.88
C PRO A 55 -6.70 -2.59 -4.35
N SER A 56 -6.38 -2.55 -5.64
CA SER A 56 -5.52 -1.47 -6.16
C SER A 56 -6.28 -0.15 -6.20
N GLN A 57 -5.61 0.96 -5.90
CA GLN A 57 -6.19 2.30 -6.09
C GLN A 57 -6.38 2.65 -7.58
N GLU A 58 -5.66 1.98 -8.47
CA GLU A 58 -5.88 2.02 -9.90
C GLU A 58 -6.97 0.99 -10.24
N GLU A 59 -8.10 1.45 -10.77
CA GLU A 59 -9.12 0.62 -11.41
C GLU A 59 -8.55 0.05 -12.72
N ALA A 60 -7.64 -0.92 -12.58
CA ALA A 60 -7.00 -1.58 -13.70
C ALA A 60 -7.68 -2.93 -13.96
N VAL A 61 -8.25 -3.08 -15.16
CA VAL A 61 -8.68 -4.37 -15.70
C VAL A 61 -7.55 -4.92 -16.56
N ILE A 62 -7.01 -6.07 -16.17
CA ILE A 62 -5.92 -6.73 -16.89
C ILE A 62 -6.50 -7.92 -17.65
N ALA A 63 -6.33 -7.91 -18.98
CA ALA A 63 -6.73 -9.00 -19.85
C ALA A 63 -5.51 -9.85 -20.24
N PHE A 64 -5.63 -11.17 -20.12
CA PHE A 64 -4.60 -12.12 -20.54
C PHE A 64 -5.25 -13.40 -21.07
N GLY A 65 -5.00 -13.71 -22.35
CA GLY A 65 -5.69 -14.81 -23.04
C GLY A 65 -7.21 -14.64 -22.98
N LYS A 66 -7.89 -15.62 -22.38
CA LYS A 66 -9.35 -15.62 -22.20
C LYS A 66 -9.79 -14.99 -20.87
N PHE A 67 -8.86 -14.49 -20.06
CA PHE A 67 -9.16 -14.04 -18.72
C PHE A 67 -9.15 -12.51 -18.61
N LYS A 68 -10.06 -11.97 -17.81
CA LYS A 68 -10.09 -10.56 -17.40
C LYS A 68 -10.05 -10.52 -15.88
N LEU A 69 -9.11 -9.79 -15.30
CA LEU A 69 -8.99 -9.60 -13.87
C LEU A 69 -9.18 -8.11 -13.54
N ASN A 70 -10.19 -7.78 -12.75
CA ASN A 70 -10.40 -6.44 -12.23
C ASN A 70 -9.71 -6.30 -10.86
N LEU A 71 -8.63 -5.51 -10.80
CA LEU A 71 -7.87 -5.35 -9.57
C LEU A 71 -8.56 -4.45 -8.52
N GLY A 72 -9.56 -3.67 -8.94
CA GLY A 72 -10.40 -2.84 -8.07
C GLY A 72 -11.53 -3.63 -7.43
N THR A 73 -12.31 -4.38 -8.21
CA THR A 73 -13.45 -5.18 -7.71
C THR A 73 -13.06 -6.58 -7.23
N ARG A 74 -11.84 -7.04 -7.56
CA ARG A 74 -11.35 -8.41 -7.34
C ARG A 74 -12.12 -9.49 -8.09
N GLU A 75 -12.83 -9.12 -9.13
CA GLU A 75 -13.56 -10.06 -9.98
C GLU A 75 -12.65 -10.60 -11.07
N MET A 76 -12.78 -11.89 -11.33
CA MET A 76 -12.16 -12.55 -12.47
C MET A 76 -13.25 -13.08 -13.38
N PHE A 77 -13.03 -12.93 -14.68
CA PHE A 77 -13.88 -13.50 -15.72
C PHE A 77 -13.05 -14.37 -16.63
N ARG A 78 -13.64 -15.49 -17.06
CA ARG A 78 -13.18 -16.25 -18.23
C ARG A 78 -14.17 -15.97 -19.35
N GLU A 79 -13.71 -15.25 -20.36
CA GLU A 79 -14.55 -14.63 -21.38
C GLU A 79 -15.56 -13.67 -20.74
N ASP A 80 -16.80 -14.11 -20.54
CA ASP A 80 -17.85 -13.35 -19.83
C ASP A 80 -18.46 -14.15 -18.66
N GLU A 81 -17.90 -15.32 -18.32
CA GLU A 81 -18.32 -16.10 -17.15
C GLU A 81 -17.54 -15.67 -15.90
N PRO A 82 -18.22 -15.28 -14.80
CA PRO A 82 -17.57 -14.93 -13.56
C PRO A 82 -16.92 -16.16 -12.92
N MET A 83 -15.66 -16.01 -12.52
CA MET A 83 -14.86 -17.02 -11.85
C MET A 83 -14.53 -16.52 -10.44
N PRO A 84 -15.06 -17.15 -9.38
CA PRO A 84 -14.75 -16.73 -8.02
C PRO A 84 -13.28 -17.01 -7.70
N LEU A 85 -12.66 -16.10 -6.95
CA LEU A 85 -11.31 -16.26 -6.43
C LEU A 85 -11.34 -16.26 -4.91
N THR A 86 -10.54 -17.13 -4.32
CA THR A 86 -10.15 -16.96 -2.92
C THR A 86 -9.23 -15.73 -2.79
N SER A 87 -9.14 -15.19 -1.57
CA SER A 87 -8.21 -14.07 -1.28
C SER A 87 -6.76 -14.41 -1.65
N GLY A 88 -6.34 -15.67 -1.47
CA GLY A 88 -4.99 -16.13 -1.79
C GLY A 88 -4.72 -16.16 -3.30
N GLU A 89 -5.64 -16.72 -4.09
CA GLU A 89 -5.51 -16.76 -5.55
C GLU A 89 -5.47 -15.35 -6.15
N PHE A 90 -6.34 -14.45 -5.67
CA PHE A 90 -6.30 -13.05 -6.09
C PHE A 90 -4.97 -12.38 -5.76
N ALA A 91 -4.41 -12.61 -4.56
CA ALA A 91 -3.13 -12.05 -4.17
C ALA A 91 -1.98 -12.52 -5.08
N VAL A 92 -1.95 -13.81 -5.41
CA VAL A 92 -0.95 -14.39 -6.34
C VAL A 92 -1.09 -13.78 -7.72
N LEU A 93 -2.31 -13.75 -8.28
CA LEU A 93 -2.56 -13.16 -9.60
C LEU A 93 -2.17 -11.68 -9.63
N LYS A 94 -2.56 -10.90 -8.63
CA LYS A 94 -2.19 -9.48 -8.49
C LYS A 94 -0.67 -9.26 -8.47
N ALA A 95 0.08 -10.16 -7.84
CA ALA A 95 1.54 -10.10 -7.82
C ALA A 95 2.15 -10.44 -9.20
N LEU A 96 1.61 -11.44 -9.90
CA LEU A 96 2.11 -11.88 -11.21
C LEU A 96 1.84 -10.88 -12.34
N VAL A 97 0.71 -10.17 -12.28
CA VAL A 97 0.32 -9.20 -13.32
C VAL A 97 0.96 -7.82 -13.13
N ARG A 98 1.55 -7.56 -11.95
CA ARG A 98 2.36 -6.35 -11.74
C ARG A 98 3.77 -6.58 -12.28
N PRO A 99 4.33 -5.66 -13.07
CA PRO A 99 5.74 -5.75 -13.46
C PRO A 99 6.62 -5.83 -12.20
N PRO A 100 7.70 -6.63 -12.20
CA PRO A 100 8.71 -6.52 -11.15
C PRO A 100 9.31 -5.11 -11.22
N THR A 101 9.26 -4.39 -10.10
CA THR A 101 10.03 -3.15 -9.88
C THR A 101 11.51 -3.45 -9.74
#